data_AF-A0AAU9WSH7-F1
#
_entry.id   AF-A0AAU9WSH7-F1
#
_cell.length_a   1.000
_cell.length_b   1.000
_cell.length_c   1.000
_cell.angle_alpha   90.00
_cell.angle_beta   90.00
_cell.angle_gamma   90.00
#
_symmetry.space_group_name_H-M   'P 1'
#
loop_
_entity.id
_entity.type
_entity.pdbx_description
1 polymer ?
#
loop_
_entity_poly.entity_id
_entity_poly.type
_entity_poly.pdbx_seq_one_letter_code
_entity_poly.pdbx_strand_id
1 'polypeptide(L)'
;MNYCPIAEDAMPKQLTWGHEKEKKALDLYIKKQKRNHEKLSIKNSGLIVNTLWPFLGASPDGVRICECCQKKLIEIKSMYAKRNLPPQVAAEEKLVFVGDKYILKKETKWNYQIQGLMGITGIHCCDLVIYTFKGILIVNVKFDSELWNKMLEKLRNFFLKYIVQELFHHDILKSL
;
A
#
# COMPACT_ATOMS: atom_id res chain seq x y z
N MET A 1 11.35 21.96 6.36
CA MET A 1 10.73 21.07 5.35
C MET A 1 9.69 21.89 4.62
N ASN A 2 10.03 22.37 3.42
CA ASN A 2 9.09 23.08 2.56
C ASN A 2 8.20 22.02 1.89
N TYR A 3 7.15 21.61 2.59
CA TYR A 3 6.02 20.97 1.93
C TYR A 3 5.45 22.01 0.97
N CYS A 4 5.67 21.82 -0.33
CA CYS A 4 5.03 22.61 -1.37
C CYS A 4 3.76 21.84 -1.74
N PRO A 5 2.59 22.15 -1.12
CA PRO A 5 1.34 21.55 -1.57
C PRO A 5 1.17 21.91 -3.05
N ILE A 6 1.04 20.89 -3.89
CA ILE A 6 0.59 21.08 -5.26
C ILE A 6 -0.77 21.76 -5.15
N ALA A 7 -0.92 22.92 -5.79
CA ALA A 7 -2.18 23.65 -5.79
C ALA A 7 -3.31 22.71 -6.24
N GLU A 8 -4.49 22.84 -5.63
CA GLU A 8 -5.58 21.86 -5.76
C GLU A 8 -6.07 21.73 -7.22
N ASP A 9 -5.93 22.80 -7.99
CA ASP A 9 -6.18 22.91 -9.44
C ASP A 9 -5.11 22.25 -10.33
N ALA A 10 -3.89 22.08 -9.81
CA ALA A 10 -2.77 21.40 -10.48
C ALA A 10 -2.71 19.90 -10.16
N MET A 11 -3.56 19.38 -9.27
CA MET A 11 -3.54 17.98 -8.88
C MET A 11 -4.10 17.08 -10.00
N PRO A 12 -3.36 16.04 -10.44
CA PRO A 12 -3.88 15.07 -11.39
C PRO A 12 -5.20 14.47 -10.90
N LYS A 13 -6.22 14.43 -11.77
CA LYS A 13 -7.58 13.93 -11.45
C LYS A 13 -7.57 12.54 -10.79
N GLN A 14 -6.57 11.71 -11.12
CA GLN A 14 -6.38 10.38 -10.55
C GLN A 14 -6.03 10.41 -9.06
N LEU A 15 -5.27 11.41 -8.58
CA LEU A 15 -4.89 11.56 -7.18
C LEU A 15 -6.06 12.07 -6.34
N THR A 16 -6.75 13.12 -6.81
CA THR A 16 -7.98 13.62 -6.19
C THR A 16 -9.01 12.49 -6.04
N TRP A 17 -9.20 11.73 -7.13
CA TRP A 17 -10.06 10.56 -7.12
C TRP A 17 -9.62 9.51 -6.09
N GLY A 18 -8.33 9.20 -6.01
CA GLY A 18 -7.79 8.25 -5.04
C GLY A 18 -8.19 8.63 -3.62
N HIS A 19 -7.87 9.85 -3.21
CA HIS A 19 -8.16 10.39 -1.87
C HIS A 19 -9.67 10.36 -1.57
N GLU A 20 -10.51 10.80 -2.49
CA GLU A 20 -11.96 10.80 -2.29
C GLU A 20 -12.54 9.39 -2.11
N LYS A 21 -12.02 8.41 -2.86
CA LYS A 21 -12.62 7.07 -2.90
C LYS A 21 -12.04 6.13 -1.86
N GLU A 22 -10.91 6.46 -1.25
CA GLU A 22 -10.29 5.67 -0.18
C GLU A 22 -11.25 5.43 0.98
N LYS A 23 -11.88 6.49 1.51
CA LYS A 23 -12.88 6.39 2.59
C LYS A 23 -14.05 5.48 2.21
N LYS A 24 -14.58 5.65 1.00
CA LYS A 24 -15.71 4.84 0.50
C LYS A 24 -15.31 3.36 0.34
N ALA A 25 -14.10 3.09 -0.13
CA ALA A 25 -13.58 1.73 -0.23
C ALA A 25 -13.42 1.09 1.16
N LEU A 26 -12.94 1.86 2.14
CA LEU A 26 -12.79 1.41 3.51
C LEU A 26 -14.14 1.13 4.18
N ASP A 27 -15.15 1.97 3.97
CA ASP A 27 -16.52 1.75 4.48
C ASP A 27 -17.11 0.45 3.93
N LEU A 28 -16.94 0.19 2.63
CA LEU A 28 -17.37 -1.07 2.00
C LEU A 28 -16.60 -2.27 2.56
N TYR A 29 -15.30 -2.12 2.79
CA TYR A 29 -14.46 -3.15 3.40
C TYR A 29 -14.96 -3.49 4.81
N ILE A 30 -15.16 -2.49 5.67
CA ILE A 30 -15.69 -2.65 7.02
C ILE A 30 -17.05 -3.34 6.98
N LYS A 31 -17.98 -2.90 6.12
CA LYS A 31 -19.30 -3.52 5.99
C LYS A 31 -19.21 -5.00 5.62
N LYS A 32 -18.27 -5.37 4.74
CA LYS A 32 -18.05 -6.77 4.31
C LYS A 32 -17.39 -7.62 5.41
N GLN A 33 -16.47 -7.04 6.18
CA GLN A 33 -15.69 -7.76 7.20
C GLN A 33 -16.38 -7.84 8.57
N LYS A 34 -17.31 -6.92 8.89
CA LYS A 34 -18.03 -6.87 10.18
C LYS A 34 -18.74 -8.17 10.56
N ARG A 35 -19.18 -8.96 9.59
CA ARG A 35 -19.88 -10.23 9.83
C ARG A 35 -18.95 -11.40 10.19
N ASN A 36 -17.66 -11.25 9.89
CA ASN A 36 -16.67 -12.33 10.00
C ASN A 36 -15.65 -12.08 11.13
N HIS A 37 -15.76 -10.94 11.83
CA HIS A 37 -14.76 -10.49 12.79
C HIS A 37 -15.39 -9.91 14.05
N GLU A 38 -14.90 -10.34 15.21
CA GLU A 38 -15.32 -9.86 16.52
C GLU A 38 -14.65 -8.53 16.86
N LYS A 39 -15.46 -7.55 17.28
CA LYS A 39 -15.01 -6.18 17.63
C LYS A 39 -14.04 -5.60 16.60
N LEU A 40 -14.41 -5.73 15.32
CA LEU A 40 -13.65 -5.18 14.21
C LEU A 40 -13.47 -3.66 14.36
N SER A 41 -12.22 -3.22 14.35
CA SER A 41 -11.82 -1.81 14.28
C SER A 41 -10.76 -1.62 13.20
N ILE A 42 -10.79 -0.46 12.55
CA ILE A 42 -9.72 -0.02 11.65
C ILE A 42 -9.05 1.18 12.31
N LYS A 43 -7.74 1.12 12.44
CA LYS A 43 -6.94 2.28 12.81
C LYS A 43 -6.31 2.89 11.58
N ASN A 44 -6.51 4.20 11.39
CA ASN A 44 -5.73 4.95 10.43
C ASN A 44 -4.27 4.96 10.85
N SER A 45 -3.37 4.90 9.88
CA SER A 45 -1.94 5.05 10.12
C SER A 45 -1.48 6.40 9.58
N GLY A 46 -0.60 7.06 10.32
CA GLY A 46 0.30 8.04 9.73
C GLY A 46 1.52 7.34 9.13
N LEU A 47 2.61 8.08 8.99
CA LEU A 47 3.91 7.50 8.66
C LEU A 47 4.42 6.64 9.83
N ILE A 48 4.61 5.35 9.58
CA ILE A 48 5.29 4.42 10.48
C ILE A 48 6.75 4.33 10.04
N VAL A 49 7.66 4.68 10.95
CA VAL A 49 9.11 4.52 10.73
C VAL A 49 9.56 3.18 11.28
N ASN A 50 10.36 2.44 10.51
CA ASN A 50 10.90 1.17 10.97
C ASN A 50 11.95 1.39 12.08
N THR A 51 11.86 0.65 13.18
CA THR A 51 12.76 0.84 14.33
C THR A 51 14.17 0.28 14.11
N LEU A 52 14.34 -0.69 13.22
CA LEU A 52 15.65 -1.29 12.88
C LEU A 52 16.33 -0.57 11.73
N TRP A 53 15.53 -0.02 10.80
CA TRP A 53 16.00 0.73 9.64
C TRP A 53 15.29 2.09 9.57
N PRO A 54 15.67 3.07 10.42
CA PRO A 54 14.94 4.35 10.57
C PRO A 54 14.87 5.22 9.32
N PHE A 55 15.66 4.92 8.29
CA PHE A 55 15.57 5.55 6.98
C PHE A 55 14.39 5.04 6.13
N LEU A 56 13.65 4.04 6.62
CA LEU A 56 12.47 3.50 5.95
C LEU A 56 11.21 3.88 6.70
N GLY A 57 10.23 4.37 5.94
CA GLY A 57 8.89 4.68 6.43
C GLY A 57 7.80 4.16 5.50
N ALA A 58 6.64 3.85 6.07
CA ALA A 58 5.48 3.32 5.37
C ALA A 58 4.20 3.94 5.94
N SER A 59 3.22 4.20 5.08
CA SER A 59 1.90 4.70 5.48
C SER A 59 0.82 3.79 4.88
N PRO A 60 0.39 2.74 5.60
CA PRO A 60 -0.71 1.90 5.14
C PRO A 60 -2.04 2.66 5.22
N ASP A 61 -2.96 2.39 4.28
CA ASP A 61 -4.29 3.03 4.24
C ASP A 61 -5.16 2.64 5.46
N GLY A 62 -4.81 1.53 6.12
CA GLY A 62 -5.37 1.21 7.43
C GLY A 62 -4.74 -0.03 8.08
N VAL A 63 -5.01 -0.19 9.37
CA VAL A 63 -4.65 -1.40 10.13
C VAL A 63 -5.93 -1.99 10.72
N ARG A 64 -6.30 -3.19 10.24
CA ARG A 64 -7.39 -3.97 10.78
C ARG A 64 -6.99 -4.62 12.10
N ILE A 65 -7.81 -4.40 13.12
CA ILE A 65 -7.68 -5.00 14.45
C ILE A 65 -9.02 -5.63 14.83
N CYS A 66 -8.99 -6.87 15.30
CA CYS A 66 -10.14 -7.60 15.82
C CYS A 66 -9.63 -8.60 16.88
N GLU A 67 -10.50 -9.03 17.80
CA GLU A 67 -10.08 -9.94 18.88
C GLU A 67 -9.82 -11.37 18.39
N CYS A 68 -10.44 -11.78 17.27
CA CYS A 68 -10.35 -13.14 16.76
C CYS A 68 -9.19 -13.42 15.78
N CYS A 69 -8.42 -12.41 15.37
CA CYS A 69 -7.36 -12.59 14.37
C CYS A 69 -6.13 -11.71 14.64
N GLN A 70 -5.01 -12.08 14.02
CA GLN A 70 -3.86 -11.21 13.90
C GLN A 70 -4.19 -9.91 13.16
N LYS A 71 -3.44 -8.85 13.49
CA LYS A 71 -3.50 -7.57 12.78
C LYS A 71 -3.24 -7.78 11.30
N LYS A 72 -3.94 -7.02 10.47
CA LYS A 72 -3.67 -6.95 9.03
C LYS A 72 -3.56 -5.52 8.57
N LEU A 73 -2.65 -5.28 7.64
CA LEU A 73 -2.65 -4.04 6.87
C LEU A 73 -3.82 -4.04 5.88
N ILE A 74 -4.24 -2.85 5.50
CA ILE A 74 -5.16 -2.58 4.41
C ILE A 74 -4.43 -1.65 3.45
N GLU A 75 -4.42 -2.03 2.17
CA GLU A 75 -3.94 -1.20 1.07
C GLU A 75 -5.06 -1.10 0.04
N ILE A 76 -5.42 0.11 -0.36
CA ILE A 76 -6.55 0.44 -1.21
C ILE A 76 -6.04 0.91 -2.57
N LYS A 77 -6.52 0.28 -3.63
CA LYS A 77 -6.28 0.71 -5.02
C LYS A 77 -7.60 1.07 -5.70
N SER A 78 -7.78 2.36 -5.95
CA SER A 78 -8.95 2.89 -6.64
C SER A 78 -8.67 3.06 -8.14
N MET A 79 -9.38 2.29 -8.97
CA MET A 79 -9.05 2.20 -10.40
C MET A 79 -9.76 3.29 -11.22
N TYR A 80 -9.24 4.51 -11.26
CA TYR A 80 -9.88 5.64 -11.95
C TYR A 80 -10.25 5.35 -13.42
N ALA A 81 -9.31 4.89 -14.23
CA ALA A 81 -9.55 4.65 -15.67
C ALA A 81 -10.56 3.52 -15.91
N LYS A 82 -10.52 2.48 -15.08
CA LYS A 82 -11.37 1.27 -15.17
C LYS A 82 -12.52 1.29 -14.13
N ARG A 83 -12.92 2.47 -13.65
CA ARG A 83 -13.85 2.64 -12.49
C ARG A 83 -15.25 2.09 -12.71
N ASN A 84 -15.67 1.92 -13.96
CA ASN A 84 -16.99 1.38 -14.31
C ASN A 84 -16.99 -0.14 -14.53
N LEU A 85 -15.82 -0.78 -14.47
CA LEU A 85 -15.68 -2.22 -14.62
C LEU A 85 -15.78 -2.93 -13.26
N PRO A 86 -16.15 -4.22 -13.23
CA PRO A 86 -16.00 -5.05 -12.04
C PRO A 86 -14.54 -5.03 -11.54
N PRO A 87 -14.27 -4.97 -10.22
CA PRO A 87 -12.91 -4.84 -9.69
C PRO A 87 -11.92 -5.91 -10.19
N GLN A 88 -12.38 -7.15 -10.38
CA GLN A 88 -11.56 -8.23 -10.92
C GLN A 88 -11.13 -8.01 -12.37
N VAL A 89 -11.98 -7.40 -13.19
CA VAL A 89 -11.65 -7.03 -14.59
C VAL A 89 -10.76 -5.79 -14.59
N ALA A 90 -11.07 -4.81 -13.74
CA ALA A 90 -10.28 -3.59 -13.61
C ALA A 90 -8.81 -3.88 -13.23
N ALA A 91 -8.54 -4.94 -12.47
CA ALA A 91 -7.22 -5.30 -11.98
C ALA A 91 -6.62 -6.56 -12.65
N GLU A 92 -7.18 -7.05 -13.76
CA GLU A 92 -6.77 -8.29 -14.43
C GLU A 92 -5.26 -8.36 -14.75
N GLU A 93 -4.66 -7.22 -15.11
CA GLU A 93 -3.23 -7.14 -15.42
C GLU A 93 -2.36 -7.44 -14.18
N LYS A 94 -2.89 -7.18 -12.98
CA LYS A 94 -2.18 -7.31 -11.70
C LYS A 94 -2.54 -8.59 -10.94
N LEU A 95 -3.61 -9.27 -11.34
CA LEU A 95 -4.13 -10.43 -10.64
C LEU A 95 -4.06 -11.69 -11.49
N VAL A 96 -3.91 -12.82 -10.84
CA VAL A 96 -4.10 -14.15 -11.44
C VAL A 96 -5.18 -14.89 -10.65
N PHE A 97 -6.02 -15.64 -11.34
CA PHE A 97 -7.04 -16.47 -10.71
C PHE A 97 -6.51 -17.91 -10.59
N VAL A 98 -6.39 -18.41 -9.37
CA VAL A 98 -5.82 -19.74 -9.08
C VAL A 98 -6.73 -20.47 -8.10
N GLY A 99 -7.18 -21.67 -8.49
CA GLY A 99 -8.26 -22.37 -7.79
C GLY A 99 -9.53 -21.51 -7.82
N ASP A 100 -9.92 -21.00 -6.65
CA ASP A 100 -11.11 -20.15 -6.47
C ASP A 100 -10.78 -18.75 -5.94
N LYS A 101 -9.53 -18.30 -6.07
CA LYS A 101 -9.06 -17.05 -5.46
C LYS A 101 -8.23 -16.22 -6.43
N TYR A 102 -8.41 -14.90 -6.34
CA TYR A 102 -7.51 -13.94 -6.96
C TYR A 102 -6.26 -13.79 -6.12
N ILE A 103 -5.10 -13.83 -6.78
CA ILE A 103 -3.77 -13.65 -6.19
C ILE A 103 -3.08 -12.48 -6.89
N LEU A 104 -2.38 -11.65 -6.11
CA LEU A 104 -1.57 -10.57 -6.64
C LEU A 104 -0.31 -11.12 -7.31
N LYS A 105 -0.07 -10.74 -8.56
CA LYS A 105 1.13 -11.11 -9.31
C LYS A 105 2.38 -10.49 -8.67
N LYS A 106 3.43 -11.32 -8.48
CA LYS A 106 4.62 -10.97 -7.69
C LYS A 106 5.48 -9.87 -8.33
N GLU A 107 5.49 -9.81 -9.64
CA GLU A 107 6.27 -8.89 -10.46
C GLU A 107 5.66 -7.46 -10.52
N THR A 108 4.48 -7.26 -9.96
CA THR A 108 3.78 -5.98 -10.03
C THR A 108 4.31 -4.98 -9.02
N LYS A 109 4.31 -3.69 -9.40
CA LYS A 109 4.62 -2.58 -8.48
C LYS A 109 3.76 -2.59 -7.20
N TRP A 110 2.51 -3.07 -7.29
CA TRP A 110 1.62 -3.20 -6.15
C TRP A 110 2.14 -4.24 -5.15
N ASN A 111 2.67 -5.36 -5.63
CA ASN A 111 3.27 -6.36 -4.75
C ASN A 111 4.47 -5.77 -4.02
N TYR A 112 5.42 -5.15 -4.74
CA TYR A 112 6.57 -4.51 -4.10
C TYR A 112 6.17 -3.46 -3.05
N GLN A 113 5.17 -2.63 -3.33
CA GLN A 113 4.67 -1.66 -2.36
C GLN A 113 4.11 -2.34 -1.11
N ILE A 114 3.26 -3.36 -1.27
CA ILE A 114 2.61 -4.07 -0.15
C ILE A 114 3.63 -4.87 0.67
N GLN A 115 4.61 -5.51 0.03
CA GLN A 115 5.73 -6.17 0.72
C GLN A 115 6.55 -5.16 1.52
N GLY A 116 6.78 -3.97 0.98
CA GLY A 116 7.43 -2.87 1.69
C GLY A 116 6.64 -2.42 2.92
N LEU A 117 5.33 -2.22 2.79
CA LEU A 117 4.45 -1.89 3.91
C LEU A 117 4.54 -2.97 5.01
N MET A 118 4.45 -4.25 4.66
CA MET A 118 4.52 -5.36 5.63
C MET A 118 5.90 -5.46 6.29
N GLY A 119 6.99 -5.31 5.53
CA GLY A 119 8.36 -5.37 6.04
C GLY A 119 8.72 -4.19 6.96
N ILE A 120 8.23 -2.98 6.63
CA ILE A 120 8.49 -1.77 7.42
C ILE A 120 7.68 -1.77 8.73
N THR A 121 6.41 -2.18 8.67
CA THR A 121 5.51 -2.16 9.84
C THR A 121 5.62 -3.39 10.74
N GLY A 122 6.21 -4.48 10.25
CA GLY A 122 6.24 -5.77 10.95
C GLY A 122 4.91 -6.52 10.97
N ILE A 123 3.90 -6.06 10.22
CA ILE A 123 2.59 -6.73 10.11
C ILE A 123 2.58 -7.56 8.82
N HIS A 124 2.75 -8.87 8.95
CA HIS A 124 3.04 -9.79 7.82
C HIS A 124 1.81 -10.31 7.05
N CYS A 125 0.70 -9.57 7.09
CA CYS A 125 -0.50 -9.87 6.33
C CYS A 125 -1.16 -8.57 5.87
N CYS A 126 -1.54 -8.50 4.60
CA CYS A 126 -2.24 -7.35 4.04
C CYS A 126 -3.49 -7.79 3.29
N ASP A 127 -4.57 -7.03 3.44
CA ASP A 127 -5.74 -7.11 2.57
C ASP A 127 -5.63 -5.99 1.52
N LEU A 128 -5.37 -6.36 0.27
CA LEU A 128 -5.42 -5.45 -0.87
C LEU A 128 -6.89 -5.29 -1.28
N VAL A 129 -7.40 -4.07 -1.16
CA VAL A 129 -8.77 -3.70 -1.51
C VAL A 129 -8.77 -2.94 -2.83
N ILE A 130 -9.35 -3.55 -3.87
CA ILE A 130 -9.50 -2.92 -5.17
C ILE A 130 -10.90 -2.35 -5.25
N TYR A 131 -11.01 -1.04 -5.44
CA TYR A 131 -12.27 -0.33 -5.49
C TYR A 131 -12.62 0.15 -6.91
N THR A 132 -13.87 -0.07 -7.29
CA THR A 132 -14.52 0.52 -8.46
C THR A 132 -15.96 0.93 -8.11
N PHE A 133 -16.68 1.58 -9.02
CA PHE A 133 -18.11 1.85 -8.83
C PHE A 133 -18.98 0.59 -8.83
N LYS A 134 -18.44 -0.56 -9.24
CA LYS A 134 -19.12 -1.86 -9.19
C LYS A 134 -18.88 -2.60 -7.86
N GLY A 135 -18.12 -2.01 -6.91
CA GLY A 135 -17.90 -2.56 -5.57
C GLY A 135 -16.42 -2.73 -5.23
N ILE A 136 -16.13 -3.71 -4.37
CA ILE A 136 -14.77 -4.03 -3.94
C ILE A 136 -14.41 -5.49 -4.17
N LEU A 137 -13.15 -5.73 -4.53
CA LEU A 137 -12.49 -7.03 -4.45
C LEU A 137 -11.42 -6.95 -3.35
N ILE A 138 -11.37 -7.98 -2.51
CA ILE A 138 -10.37 -8.09 -1.43
C ILE A 138 -9.45 -9.27 -1.77
N VAL A 139 -8.17 -8.99 -1.93
CA VAL A 139 -7.12 -9.96 -2.22
C VAL A 139 -6.21 -10.05 -1.00
N ASN A 140 -6.06 -11.24 -0.43
CA ASN A 140 -5.15 -11.42 0.69
C ASN A 140 -3.71 -11.59 0.17
N VAL A 141 -2.82 -10.73 0.63
CA VAL A 141 -1.38 -10.76 0.30
C VAL A 141 -0.62 -11.20 1.55
N LYS A 142 0.23 -12.21 1.38
CA LYS A 142 1.12 -12.72 2.42
C LYS A 142 2.51 -12.12 2.28
N PHE A 143 3.17 -11.95 3.41
CA PHE A 143 4.55 -11.51 3.43
C PHE A 143 5.48 -12.54 2.80
N ASP A 144 6.35 -12.07 1.92
CA ASP A 144 7.39 -12.84 1.25
C ASP A 144 8.73 -12.32 1.80
N SER A 145 9.26 -13.00 2.81
CA SER A 145 10.48 -12.59 3.51
C SER A 145 11.70 -12.60 2.60
N GLU A 146 11.74 -13.52 1.64
CA GLU A 146 12.85 -13.61 0.70
C GLU A 146 12.86 -12.42 -0.26
N LEU A 147 11.68 -12.03 -0.75
CA LEU A 147 11.51 -10.82 -1.55
C LEU A 147 11.85 -9.55 -0.73
N TRP A 148 11.36 -9.47 0.51
CA TRP A 148 11.66 -8.33 1.39
C TRP A 148 13.16 -8.17 1.63
N ASN A 149 13.89 -9.25 1.91
CA ASN A 149 15.33 -9.20 2.13
C ASN A 149 16.07 -8.64 0.89
N LYS A 150 15.68 -9.07 -0.31
CA LYS A 150 16.22 -8.55 -1.58
C LYS A 150 15.89 -7.06 -1.77
N MET A 151 14.69 -6.63 -1.39
CA MET A 151 14.29 -5.23 -1.45
C MET A 151 15.08 -4.38 -0.44
N LEU A 152 15.18 -4.84 0.80
CA LEU A 152 15.86 -4.15 1.89
C LEU A 152 17.33 -3.89 1.56
N GLU A 153 18.02 -4.87 0.98
CA GLU A 153 19.41 -4.70 0.55
C GLU A 153 19.53 -3.55 -0.47
N LYS A 154 18.66 -3.50 -1.48
CA LYS A 154 18.64 -2.44 -2.48
C LYS A 154 18.31 -1.08 -1.87
N LEU A 155 17.32 -1.02 -0.98
CA LEU A 155 16.92 0.21 -0.29
C LEU A 155 18.06 0.74 0.59
N ARG A 156 18.75 -0.13 1.33
CA ARG A 156 19.91 0.24 2.14
C ARG A 156 21.05 0.77 1.29
N ASN A 157 21.36 0.09 0.19
CA ASN A 157 22.40 0.53 -0.74
C ASN A 157 22.06 1.88 -1.37
N PHE A 158 20.79 2.10 -1.74
CA PHE A 158 20.35 3.38 -2.27
C PHE A 158 20.49 4.51 -1.23
N PHE A 159 20.04 4.27 0.01
CA PHE A 159 20.15 5.24 1.09
C PHE A 159 21.61 5.64 1.36
N LEU A 160 22.50 4.66 1.53
CA LEU A 160 23.91 4.93 1.84
C LEU A 160 24.69 5.57 0.69
N LYS A 161 24.45 5.13 -0.55
CA LYS A 161 25.22 5.61 -1.71
C LYS A 161 24.75 6.95 -2.25
N TYR A 162 23.47 7.28 -2.11
CA TYR A 162 22.91 8.48 -2.72
C TYR A 162 22.37 9.46 -1.69
N ILE A 163 21.49 9.00 -0.78
CA ILE A 163 20.84 9.91 0.17
C ILE A 163 21.83 10.44 1.21
N VAL A 164 22.64 9.57 1.81
CA VAL A 164 23.65 10.00 2.79
C VAL A 164 24.67 10.93 2.12
N GLN A 165 25.15 10.61 0.93
CA GLN A 165 26.10 11.47 0.21
C GLN A 165 25.54 12.87 -0.02
N GLU A 166 24.28 12.97 -0.47
CA GLU A 166 23.64 14.25 -0.70
C GLU A 166 23.40 15.04 0.59
N LEU A 167 22.98 14.38 1.68
CA LEU A 167 22.71 15.03 2.97
C LEU A 167 23.95 15.66 3.61
N PHE A 168 25.14 15.07 3.41
CA PHE A 168 26.37 15.56 4.03
C PHE A 168 27.25 16.38 3.09
N HIS A 169 27.24 16.10 1.79
CA HIS A 169 28.21 16.67 0.85
C HIS A 169 27.59 17.57 -0.24
N HIS A 170 26.27 17.49 -0.49
CA HIS A 170 25.60 18.19 -1.61
C HIS A 170 26.24 17.91 -2.98
N ASP A 171 26.78 16.70 -3.16
CA ASP A 171 27.59 16.35 -4.32
C ASP A 171 26.76 15.96 -5.55
N ILE A 172 25.54 15.45 -5.37
CA ILE A 172 24.75 14.88 -6.47
C ILE A 172 24.15 16.00 -7.33
N LEU A 173 23.59 17.04 -6.71
CA LEU A 173 23.00 18.18 -7.43
C LEU A 173 24.03 19.02 -8.21
N LYS A 174 25.33 18.92 -7.90
CA LYS A 174 26.40 19.63 -8.63
C LYS A 174 26.85 18.90 -9.91
N SER A 175 26.43 17.64 -10.08
CA SER A 175 26.87 16.76 -11.17
C SER A 175 25.82 16.53 -12.26
N LEU A 176 24.65 17.18 -12.14
CA LEU A 176 23.56 17.22 -13.12
C LEU A 176 23.50 18.61 -13.76
#